data_AF-A0A4V2BQV8-F1
#
_entry.id   AF-A0A4V2BQV8-F1
#
_cell.length_a   1.000
_cell.length_b   1.000
_cell.length_c   1.000
_cell.angle_alpha   90.00
_cell.angle_beta   90.00
_cell.angle_gamma   90.00
#
_symmetry.space_group_name_H-M   'P 1'
#
loop_
_entity.id
_entity.type
_entity.pdbx_description
1 polymer ?
#
loop_
_entity_poly.entity_id
_entity_poly.type
_entity_poly.pdbx_seq_one_letter_code
_entity_poly.pdbx_strand_id
1 'polypeptide(L)' 'IEHHNGAISMAEDEQQNGENAEAKKMADDIVKGQSAEVTQLQNILDRL' A
#
# COMPACT_ATOMS: atom_id res chain seq x y z
N ILE A 1 -4.80 -2.69 -9.47
CA ILE A 1 -3.33 -2.67 -9.21
C ILE A 1 -2.83 -1.23 -9.21
N GLU A 2 -2.97 -0.45 -10.29
CA GLU A 2 -2.49 0.96 -10.30
C GLU A 2 -3.02 1.84 -9.16
N HIS A 3 -4.32 1.81 -8.88
CA HIS A 3 -4.87 2.54 -7.73
C HIS A 3 -4.21 2.11 -6.40
N HIS A 4 -3.91 0.81 -6.25
CA HIS A 4 -3.24 0.31 -5.05
C HIS A 4 -1.78 0.75 -4.98
N ASN A 5 -1.05 0.70 -6.10
CA ASN A 5 0.33 1.20 -6.17
C ASN A 5 0.40 2.70 -5.81
N GLY A 6 -0.56 3.50 -6.27
CA GLY A 6 -0.68 4.91 -5.88
C GLY A 6 -0.90 5.08 -4.38
N ALA A 7 -1.79 4.28 -3.78
CA ALA A 7 -2.03 4.32 -2.34
C ALA A 7 -0.83 3.86 -1.50
N ILE A 8 -0.09 2.84 -1.97
CA ILE A 8 1.17 2.39 -1.35
C ILE A 8 2.18 3.54 -1.37
N SER A 9 2.38 4.20 -2.52
CA SER A 9 3.31 5.31 -2.63
C SER A 9 2.97 6.48 -1.70
N MET A 10 1.68 6.83 -1.56
CA MET A 10 1.25 7.88 -0.62
C MET A 10 1.46 7.45 0.84
N ALA A 11 1.22 6.17 1.16
CA ALA A 11 1.43 5.65 2.50
C ALA A 11 2.92 5.61 2.88
N GLU A 12 3.79 5.20 1.96
CA GLU A 12 5.25 5.26 2.15
C GLU A 12 5.74 6.70 2.39
N ASP A 13 5.17 7.68 1.69
CA ASP A 13 5.46 9.10 1.91
C ASP A 13 5.03 9.55 3.31
N GLU A 14 3.82 9.20 3.76
CA GLU A 14 3.35 9.48 5.12
C GLU A 14 4.22 8.79 6.20
N GLN A 15 4.69 7.56 5.96
CA GLN A 15 5.61 6.88 6.88
C GLN A 15 6.94 7.62 7.02
N GLN A 16 7.46 8.19 5.93
CA GLN A 16 8.74 8.88 5.93
C GLN A 16 8.62 10.30 6.49
N ASN A 17 7.60 11.04 6.04
CA ASN A 17 7.51 12.49 6.20
C ASN A 17 6.43 12.93 7.20
N GLY A 18 5.50 12.03 7.58
CA GLY A 18 4.44 12.31 8.53
C GLY A 18 4.94 12.42 9.98
N GLU A 19 4.31 13.33 10.74
CA GLU A 19 4.61 13.60 12.15
C GLU A 19 3.62 12.91 13.11
N ASN A 20 2.41 12.59 12.64
CA ASN A 20 1.38 11.98 13.47
C ASN A 20 1.60 10.46 13.58
N ALA A 21 1.86 9.97 14.81
CA ALA A 21 2.16 8.56 15.05
C ALA A 21 1.01 7.60 14.65
N GLU A 22 -0.25 8.01 14.82
CA GLU A 22 -1.41 7.20 14.42
C GLU A 22 -1.54 7.16 12.90
N ALA A 23 -1.30 8.28 12.21
CA ALA A 23 -1.29 8.34 10.75
C ALA A 23 -0.17 7.47 10.16
N LYS A 24 1.04 7.52 10.70
CA LYS A 24 2.15 6.64 10.30
C LYS A 24 1.82 5.16 10.51
N LYS A 25 1.12 4.83 11.60
CA LYS A 25 0.66 3.45 11.85
C LYS A 25 -0.39 3.03 10.83
N MET A 26 -1.35 3.89 10.52
CA MET A 26 -2.34 3.63 9.47
C MET A 26 -1.65 3.44 8.11
N ALA A 27 -0.63 4.23 7.81
CA ALA A 27 0.16 4.10 6.59
C ALA A 27 0.90 2.75 6.52
N ASP A 28 1.45 2.25 7.63
CA ASP A 28 2.02 0.90 7.72
C ASP A 28 0.99 -0.20 7.44
N ASP A 29 -0.20 -0.07 8.02
CA ASP A 29 -1.31 -1.00 7.78
C ASP A 29 -1.76 -0.98 6.30
N ILE A 30 -1.76 0.21 5.66
CA ILE A 30 -2.06 0.39 4.23
C ILE A 30 -1.00 -0.29 3.35
N VAL A 31 0.29 -0.04 3.58
CA VAL A 31 1.38 -0.65 2.79
C VAL A 31 1.26 -2.17 2.85
N LYS A 32 1.15 -2.75 4.05
CA LYS A 32 1.04 -4.20 4.23
C LYS A 32 -0.17 -4.79 3.52
N GLY A 33 -1.36 -4.19 3.73
CA GLY A 33 -2.60 -4.68 3.15
C GLY A 33 -2.59 -4.60 1.62
N GLN A 34 -2.27 -3.43 1.08
CA GLN A 34 -2.37 -3.20 -0.36
C GLN A 34 -1.26 -3.88 -1.15
N SER A 35 -0.05 -4.06 -0.61
CA SER A 35 0.99 -4.87 -1.27
C SER A 35 0.59 -6.34 -1.38
N ALA A 36 -0.10 -6.87 -0.37
CA ALA A 36 -0.64 -8.24 -0.43
C ALA A 36 -1.74 -8.36 -1.51
N GLU A 37 -2.64 -7.38 -1.59
CA GLU A 37 -3.68 -7.33 -2.64
C GLU A 37 -3.08 -7.20 -4.05
N VAL A 38 -2.05 -6.36 -4.24
CA VAL A 38 -1.34 -6.25 -5.52
C VAL A 38 -0.77 -7.60 -5.94
N THR A 39 -0.10 -8.30 -5.02
CA THR A 39 0.44 -9.65 -5.27
C THR A 39 -0.66 -10.63 -5.69
N GLN A 40 -1.79 -10.63 -4.98
CA GLN A 40 -2.94 -11.48 -5.32
C GLN A 40 -3.52 -11.15 -6.70
N LEU A 41 -3.68 -9.86 -7.01
CA LEU A 41 -4.25 -9.42 -8.29
C LEU A 41 -3.33 -9.72 -9.47
N GLN A 42 -2.01 -9.56 -9.31
CA GLN A 42 -1.02 -9.95 -10.31
C GLN A 42 -1.10 -11.45 -10.61
N ASN A 43 -1.12 -12.28 -9.57
CA ASN A 43 -1.30 -13.73 -9.74
C ASN A 43 -2.61 -14.12 -10.44
N ILE A 44 -3.68 -13.33 -10.27
CA ILE A 44 -4.94 -13.58 -11.00
C ILE A 44 -4.78 -13.21 -12.48
N LEU A 45 -4.19 -12.05 -12.78
CA LEU A 45 -3.96 -11.60 -14.15
C LEU A 45 -3.06 -12.56 -14.94
N ASP A 46 -2.02 -13.10 -14.31
CA ASP A 46 -1.09 -14.05 -14.93
C ASP A 46 -1.76 -15.39 -15.30
N ARG A 47 -2.94 -15.68 -14.75
CA ARG A 47 -3.71 -16.92 -14.99
C ARG A 47 -4.82 -16.73 -16.03
N LEU A 48 -4.97 -15.54 -16.60
CA LEU A 48 -5.92 -15.21 -17.68
C LEU A 48 -5.26 -15.31 -19.05
#